data_AF-G4RK22-F1
#
_entry.id   AF-G4RK22-F1
#
_cell.length_a   1.000
_cell.length_b   1.000
_cell.length_c   1.000
_cell.angle_alpha   90.00
_cell.angle_beta   90.00
_cell.angle_gamma   90.00
#
_symmetry.space_group_name_H-M   'P 1'
#
loop_
_entity.id
_entity.type
_entity.pdbx_description
1 polymer ?
#
loop_
_entity_poly.entity_id
_entity_poly.type
_entity_poly.pdbx_seq_one_letter_code
_entity_poly.pdbx_strand_id
1 'polypeptide(L)'
;MSKTSLPVDKDIAEEVSAAAKAQGLQESKVVSDSLKLAMALLRRGVTPTKALDLYKFFELLLAFDIIPAPLALLQTLAHKWNICEDRDVQEVLRDSGRKFGRLAASVYGSFSEAVSTAVVFFSYLPAVKITASRSDQEWRIAFTAPGEGLEKCFYYFVEEAAGEFGCRAEVKAAGLAVEVKARCN
;
A
#
# COMPACT_ATOMS: atom_id res chain seq x y z
N MET A 1 -28.70 14.18 25.63
CA MET A 1 -27.56 14.40 24.71
C MET A 1 -27.85 15.64 23.87
N SER A 2 -27.00 16.67 23.91
CA SER A 2 -27.15 17.84 23.04
C SER A 2 -26.77 17.45 21.61
N LYS A 3 -27.65 17.75 20.65
CA LYS A 3 -27.35 17.57 19.23
C LYS A 3 -26.58 18.80 18.75
N THR A 4 -25.52 18.59 18.00
CA THR A 4 -24.74 19.65 17.34
C THR A 4 -24.83 19.44 15.83
N SER A 5 -25.05 20.51 15.07
CA SER A 5 -25.08 20.45 13.60
C SER A 5 -23.71 20.80 13.02
N LEU A 6 -23.22 19.97 12.11
CA LEU A 6 -22.07 20.25 11.26
C LEU A 6 -22.55 20.34 9.81
N PRO A 7 -22.16 21.38 9.05
CA PRO A 7 -22.49 21.46 7.63
C PRO A 7 -21.71 20.38 6.86
N VAL A 8 -22.40 19.73 5.93
CA VAL A 8 -21.86 18.74 5.00
C VAL A 8 -22.55 18.94 3.65
N ASP A 9 -21.88 18.52 2.58
CA ASP A 9 -22.48 18.58 1.25
C ASP A 9 -23.70 17.66 1.17
N LYS A 10 -24.72 18.12 0.44
CA LYS A 10 -26.05 17.49 0.43
C LYS A 10 -26.00 16.07 -0.16
N ASP A 11 -25.28 15.90 -1.25
CA ASP A 11 -25.04 14.63 -1.93
C ASP A 11 -24.38 13.61 -0.99
N ILE A 12 -23.33 14.02 -0.26
CA ILE A 12 -22.67 13.15 0.73
C ILE A 12 -23.63 12.76 1.87
N ALA A 13 -24.45 13.70 2.36
CA ALA A 13 -25.43 13.41 3.39
C ALA A 13 -26.51 12.41 2.92
N GLU A 14 -26.96 12.54 1.68
CA GLU A 14 -27.93 11.63 1.05
C GLU A 14 -27.33 10.24 0.85
N GLU A 15 -26.08 10.14 0.36
CA GLU A 15 -25.37 8.87 0.21
C GLU A 15 -25.16 8.15 1.55
N VAL A 16 -24.71 8.87 2.58
CA VAL A 16 -24.53 8.30 3.93
C VAL A 16 -25.87 7.84 4.51
N SER A 17 -26.96 8.59 4.32
CA SER A 17 -28.30 8.18 4.73
C SER A 17 -28.75 6.90 4.02
N ALA A 18 -28.58 6.82 2.70
CA ALA A 18 -28.93 5.65 1.91
C ALA A 18 -28.11 4.41 2.33
N ALA A 19 -26.79 4.55 2.48
CA ALA A 19 -25.90 3.48 2.92
C ALA A 19 -26.23 3.00 4.34
N ALA A 20 -26.52 3.91 5.27
CA ALA A 20 -26.93 3.57 6.63
C ALA A 20 -28.24 2.77 6.64
N LYS A 21 -29.25 3.21 5.88
CA LYS A 21 -30.54 2.51 5.74
C LYS A 21 -30.37 1.12 5.14
N ALA A 22 -29.57 0.98 4.09
CA ALA A 22 -29.30 -0.30 3.43
C ALA A 22 -28.67 -1.33 4.39
N GLN A 23 -27.86 -0.87 5.36
CA GLN A 23 -27.23 -1.71 6.38
C GLN A 23 -28.04 -1.81 7.68
N GLY A 24 -29.26 -1.25 7.74
CA GLY A 24 -30.10 -1.25 8.94
C GLY A 24 -29.55 -0.43 10.11
N LEU A 25 -28.69 0.56 9.84
CA LEU A 25 -28.02 1.39 10.84
C LEU A 25 -28.76 2.70 11.09
N GLN A 26 -28.66 3.20 12.31
CA GLN A 26 -29.17 4.54 12.64
C GLN A 26 -28.21 5.62 12.13
N GLU A 27 -28.72 6.55 11.31
CA GLU A 27 -27.94 7.63 10.68
C GLU A 27 -27.10 8.43 11.71
N SER A 28 -27.71 8.81 12.83
CA SER A 28 -27.04 9.58 13.89
C SER A 28 -25.84 8.84 14.51
N LYS A 29 -25.92 7.50 14.60
CA LYS A 29 -24.84 6.65 15.09
C LYS A 29 -23.73 6.55 14.05
N VAL A 30 -24.06 6.34 12.78
CA VAL A 30 -23.10 6.30 11.67
C VAL A 30 -22.30 7.60 11.59
N VAL A 31 -22.98 8.75 11.66
CA VAL A 31 -22.31 10.06 11.67
C VAL A 31 -21.39 10.20 12.87
N SER A 32 -21.86 9.86 14.07
CA SER A 32 -21.08 9.98 15.30
C SER A 32 -19.83 9.09 15.27
N ASP A 33 -19.95 7.84 14.82
CA ASP A 33 -18.84 6.89 14.77
C ASP A 33 -17.86 7.23 13.64
N SER A 34 -18.35 7.75 12.51
CA SER A 34 -17.51 8.27 11.42
C SER A 34 -16.68 9.48 11.88
N LEU A 35 -17.27 10.41 12.61
CA LEU A 35 -16.55 11.55 13.18
C LEU A 35 -15.52 11.12 14.23
N LYS A 36 -15.84 10.13 15.08
CA LYS A 36 -14.86 9.55 16.01
C LYS A 36 -13.67 8.92 15.27
N LEU A 37 -13.92 8.18 14.19
CA LEU A 37 -12.87 7.60 13.35
C LEU A 37 -12.00 8.70 12.73
N ALA A 38 -12.63 9.70 12.09
CA ALA A 38 -11.92 10.83 11.50
C ALA A 38 -11.06 11.57 12.54
N MET A 39 -11.58 11.80 13.75
CA MET A 39 -10.79 12.40 14.84
C MET A 39 -9.62 11.52 15.29
N ALA A 40 -9.80 10.21 15.41
CA ALA A 40 -8.74 9.28 15.81
C ALA A 40 -7.60 9.21 14.78
N LEU A 41 -7.94 9.34 13.50
CA LEU A 41 -7.01 9.41 12.37
C LEU A 41 -6.28 10.76 12.33
N LEU A 42 -7.03 11.87 12.44
CA LEU A 42 -6.46 13.23 12.45
C LEU A 42 -5.47 13.45 13.58
N ARG A 43 -5.75 12.91 14.79
CA ARG A 43 -4.82 12.95 15.94
C ARG A 43 -3.48 12.26 15.66
N ARG A 44 -3.42 11.38 14.66
CA ARG A 44 -2.21 10.70 14.20
C ARG A 44 -1.63 11.31 12.92
N GLY A 45 -2.12 12.48 12.50
CA GLY A 45 -1.67 13.16 11.27
C GLY A 45 -2.25 12.56 9.99
N VAL A 46 -3.33 11.77 10.08
CA VAL A 46 -3.97 11.13 8.93
C VAL A 46 -5.26 11.87 8.57
N THR A 47 -5.27 12.52 7.41
CA THR A 47 -6.46 13.18 6.90
C THR A 47 -7.48 12.15 6.38
N PRO A 48 -8.79 12.45 6.34
CA PRO A 48 -9.79 11.56 5.77
C PRO A 48 -9.48 11.12 4.33
N THR A 49 -9.02 12.02 3.48
CA THR A 49 -8.57 11.70 2.11
C THR A 49 -7.45 10.65 2.13
N LYS A 50 -6.44 10.85 2.96
CA LYS A 50 -5.32 9.92 3.10
C LYS A 50 -5.76 8.56 3.66
N ALA A 51 -6.77 8.54 4.53
CA ALA A 51 -7.35 7.29 5.02
C ALA A 51 -8.09 6.51 3.92
N LEU A 52 -8.79 7.20 3.01
CA LEU A 52 -9.39 6.58 1.83
C LEU A 52 -8.32 6.01 0.90
N ASP A 53 -7.21 6.71 0.68
CA ASP A 53 -6.12 6.20 -0.17
C ASP A 53 -5.45 4.96 0.44
N LEU A 54 -5.30 4.92 1.77
CA LEU A 54 -4.84 3.75 2.49
C LEU A 54 -5.82 2.57 2.40
N TYR A 55 -7.13 2.85 2.43
CA TYR A 55 -8.15 1.82 2.27
C TYR A 55 -8.11 1.23 0.86
N LYS A 56 -8.03 2.07 -0.19
CA LYS A 56 -7.83 1.61 -1.57
C LYS A 56 -6.57 0.75 -1.71
N PHE A 57 -5.46 1.17 -1.08
CA PHE A 57 -4.23 0.38 -1.09
C PHE A 57 -4.42 -0.97 -0.39
N PHE A 58 -5.16 -1.00 0.71
CA PHE A 58 -5.49 -2.24 1.42
C PHE A 58 -6.38 -3.16 0.57
N GLU A 59 -7.37 -2.63 -0.15
CA GLU A 59 -8.18 -3.41 -1.10
C GLU A 59 -7.34 -4.03 -2.22
N LEU A 60 -6.33 -3.30 -2.72
CA LEU A 60 -5.37 -3.85 -3.68
C LEU A 60 -4.60 -5.04 -3.09
N LEU A 61 -4.17 -4.94 -1.84
CA LEU A 61 -3.48 -6.03 -1.15
C LEU A 61 -4.39 -7.26 -0.97
N LEU A 62 -5.67 -7.05 -0.65
CA LEU A 62 -6.65 -8.14 -0.51
C LEU A 62 -6.93 -8.90 -1.83
N ALA A 63 -6.61 -8.32 -2.99
CA ALA A 63 -6.71 -9.01 -4.28
C ALA A 63 -5.62 -10.09 -4.49
N PHE A 64 -4.69 -10.18 -3.53
CA PHE A 64 -3.68 -11.22 -3.42
C PHE A 64 -4.05 -12.07 -2.21
N ASP A 65 -3.90 -13.39 -2.30
CA ASP A 65 -4.14 -14.33 -1.20
C ASP A 65 -3.06 -14.18 -0.11
N ILE A 66 -3.03 -13.01 0.55
CA ILE A 66 -2.02 -12.63 1.52
C ILE A 66 -2.36 -13.28 2.85
N ILE A 67 -1.52 -14.23 3.25
CA ILE A 67 -1.53 -14.79 4.61
C ILE A 67 -0.44 -14.07 5.42
N PRO A 68 -0.79 -13.33 6.48
CA PRO A 68 0.21 -12.67 7.32
C PRO A 68 1.07 -13.71 8.02
N ALA A 69 2.38 -13.70 7.74
CA ALA A 69 3.36 -14.58 8.37
C ALA A 69 4.48 -13.76 9.03
N PRO A 70 5.07 -14.25 10.14
CA PRO A 70 6.23 -13.59 10.74
C PRO A 70 7.37 -13.48 9.73
N LEU A 71 7.91 -12.28 9.52
CA LEU A 71 8.95 -12.05 8.52
C LEU A 71 10.21 -12.89 8.78
N ALA A 72 10.60 -13.07 10.05
CA ALA A 72 11.74 -13.90 10.43
C ALA A 72 11.56 -15.38 10.02
N LEU A 73 10.32 -15.88 10.05
CA LEU A 73 10.02 -17.22 9.55
C LEU A 73 10.20 -17.26 8.03
N LEU A 74 9.61 -16.31 7.30
CA LEU A 74 9.74 -16.22 5.84
C LEU A 74 11.21 -16.15 5.41
N GLN A 75 12.04 -15.38 6.11
CA GLN A 75 13.48 -15.30 5.87
C GLN A 75 14.19 -16.62 6.08
N THR A 76 13.90 -17.29 7.20
CA THR A 76 14.51 -18.59 7.50
C THR A 76 14.19 -19.61 6.43
N LEU A 77 12.92 -19.66 5.97
CA LEU A 77 12.49 -20.54 4.90
C LEU A 77 13.12 -20.17 3.56
N ALA A 78 13.14 -18.87 3.23
CA ALA A 78 13.73 -18.37 2.00
C ALA A 78 15.22 -18.69 1.89
N HIS A 79 15.97 -18.50 2.98
CA HIS A 79 17.39 -18.82 3.03
C HIS A 79 17.62 -20.33 2.98
N LYS A 80 16.89 -21.10 3.81
CA LYS A 80 17.07 -22.56 3.91
C LYS A 80 16.81 -23.30 2.59
N TRP A 81 15.87 -22.81 1.79
CA TRP A 81 15.48 -23.45 0.53
C TRP A 81 15.92 -22.66 -0.71
N ASN A 82 16.70 -21.61 -0.54
CA ASN A 82 17.16 -20.75 -1.63
C ASN A 82 16.02 -20.23 -2.53
N ILE A 83 14.87 -19.92 -1.91
CA ILE A 83 13.60 -19.58 -2.58
C ILE A 83 13.77 -18.46 -3.60
N CYS A 84 14.56 -17.43 -3.29
CA CYS A 84 14.71 -16.27 -4.17
C CYS A 84 15.57 -16.53 -5.41
N GLU A 85 16.29 -17.65 -5.47
CA GLU A 85 17.06 -18.09 -6.65
C GLU A 85 16.30 -19.13 -7.49
N ASP A 86 15.18 -19.65 -6.98
CA ASP A 86 14.35 -20.61 -7.67
C ASP A 86 13.57 -19.95 -8.82
N ARG A 87 13.70 -20.48 -10.04
CA ARG A 87 13.11 -19.86 -11.23
C ARG A 87 11.58 -19.81 -11.20
N ASP A 88 10.94 -20.86 -10.71
CA ASP A 88 9.48 -20.94 -10.67
C ASP A 88 8.95 -19.88 -9.68
N VAL A 89 9.64 -19.72 -8.54
CA VAL A 89 9.33 -18.65 -7.59
C VAL A 89 9.54 -17.26 -8.20
N GLN A 90 10.63 -17.06 -8.95
CA GLN A 90 10.88 -15.78 -9.62
C GLN A 90 9.78 -15.44 -10.63
N GLU A 91 9.31 -16.42 -11.41
CA GLU A 91 8.20 -16.24 -12.34
C GLU A 91 6.89 -15.89 -11.61
N VAL A 92 6.59 -16.57 -10.50
CA VAL A 92 5.41 -16.25 -9.65
C VAL A 92 5.51 -14.82 -9.10
N LEU A 93 6.68 -14.39 -8.66
CA LEU A 93 6.91 -13.03 -8.16
C LEU A 93 6.74 -11.99 -9.28
N ARG A 94 7.22 -12.28 -10.48
CA ARG A 94 7.04 -11.42 -11.65
C ARG A 94 5.56 -11.29 -12.03
N ASP A 95 4.85 -12.40 -12.13
CA ASP A 95 3.41 -12.41 -12.44
C ASP A 95 2.60 -11.68 -11.37
N SER A 96 2.96 -11.88 -10.10
CA SER A 96 2.35 -11.15 -8.98
C SER A 96 2.61 -9.65 -9.09
N GLY A 97 3.84 -9.26 -9.45
CA GLY A 97 4.23 -7.88 -9.71
C GLY A 97 3.41 -7.25 -10.83
N ARG A 98 3.28 -7.92 -11.98
CA ARG A 98 2.44 -7.47 -13.11
C ARG A 98 0.98 -7.32 -12.71
N LYS A 99 0.42 -8.33 -12.02
CA LYS A 99 -0.97 -8.27 -11.54
C LYS A 99 -1.17 -7.08 -10.60
N PHE A 100 -0.23 -6.87 -9.69
CA PHE A 100 -0.30 -5.78 -8.72
C PHE A 100 -0.18 -4.43 -9.41
N GLY A 101 0.80 -4.29 -10.31
CA GLY A 101 1.02 -3.09 -11.10
C GLY A 101 -0.21 -2.70 -11.91
N ARG A 102 -0.86 -3.66 -12.60
CA ARG A 102 -2.10 -3.40 -13.36
C ARG A 102 -3.25 -2.90 -12.49
N LEU A 103 -3.46 -3.54 -11.34
CA LEU A 103 -4.50 -3.12 -10.40
C LEU A 103 -4.17 -1.77 -9.76
N ALA A 104 -2.91 -1.53 -9.40
CA ALA A 104 -2.48 -0.26 -8.86
C ALA A 104 -2.61 0.86 -9.90
N ALA A 105 -2.26 0.62 -11.16
CA ALA A 105 -2.37 1.59 -12.25
C ALA A 105 -3.82 1.90 -12.64
N SER A 106 -4.78 1.01 -12.36
CA SER A 106 -6.21 1.30 -12.55
C SER A 106 -6.81 2.14 -11.40
N VAL A 107 -6.19 2.10 -10.22
CA VAL A 107 -6.63 2.84 -9.02
C VAL A 107 -5.93 4.18 -8.87
N TYR A 108 -4.64 4.24 -9.20
CA TYR A 108 -3.80 5.43 -9.06
C TYR A 108 -3.51 6.05 -10.43
N GLY A 109 -3.60 7.38 -10.53
CA GLY A 109 -3.37 8.09 -11.79
C GLY A 109 -1.89 8.16 -12.19
N SER A 110 -0.96 7.84 -11.29
CA SER A 110 0.46 7.80 -11.57
C SER A 110 1.24 6.90 -10.60
N PHE A 111 2.44 6.46 -11.01
CA PHE A 111 3.38 5.75 -10.14
C PHE A 111 3.74 6.55 -8.88
N SER A 112 3.86 7.87 -9.02
CA SER A 112 4.15 8.80 -7.92
C SER A 112 3.10 8.72 -6.80
N GLU A 113 1.82 8.65 -7.19
CA GLU A 113 0.70 8.56 -6.25
C GLU A 113 0.68 7.20 -5.55
N ALA A 114 0.89 6.11 -6.31
CA ALA A 114 0.98 4.76 -5.76
C ALA A 114 2.12 4.61 -4.75
N VAL A 115 3.33 5.08 -5.09
CA VAL A 115 4.51 5.03 -4.21
C VAL A 115 4.29 5.87 -2.96
N SER A 116 3.73 7.08 -3.08
CA SER A 116 3.47 7.94 -1.93
C SER A 116 2.48 7.30 -0.96
N THR A 117 1.44 6.64 -1.48
CA THR A 117 0.46 5.91 -0.67
C THR A 117 1.11 4.70 0.00
N ALA A 118 1.92 3.93 -0.74
CA ALA A 118 2.65 2.78 -0.19
C ALA A 118 3.59 3.21 0.96
N VAL A 119 4.40 4.25 0.79
CA VAL A 119 5.30 4.75 1.86
C VAL A 119 4.52 5.05 3.14
N VAL A 120 3.37 5.71 3.01
CA VAL A 120 2.51 6.01 4.15
C VAL A 120 1.96 4.73 4.76
N PHE A 121 1.43 3.81 3.95
CA PHE A 121 0.89 2.53 4.43
C PHE A 121 1.93 1.75 5.23
N PHE A 122 3.13 1.59 4.68
CA PHE A 122 4.21 0.86 5.34
C PHE A 122 4.78 1.60 6.55
N SER A 123 4.62 2.92 6.66
CA SER A 123 5.03 3.67 7.87
C SER A 123 4.26 3.25 9.14
N TYR A 124 3.10 2.61 8.99
CA TYR A 124 2.36 2.03 10.12
C TYR A 124 2.85 0.62 10.50
N LEU A 125 3.68 -0.02 9.68
CA LEU A 125 4.20 -1.35 9.94
C LEU A 125 5.57 -1.26 10.63
N PRO A 126 5.71 -1.69 11.89
CA PRO A 126 6.96 -1.50 12.66
C PRO A 126 8.14 -2.29 12.09
N ALA A 127 7.86 -3.38 11.38
CA ALA A 127 8.86 -4.29 10.85
C ALA A 127 9.43 -3.86 9.50
N VAL A 128 8.88 -2.84 8.84
CA VAL A 128 9.29 -2.47 7.47
C VAL A 128 9.53 -0.97 7.42
N LYS A 129 10.71 -0.55 6.98
CA LYS A 129 10.98 0.86 6.69
C LYS A 129 11.01 1.05 5.19
N ILE A 130 10.06 1.82 4.67
CA ILE A 130 10.10 2.31 3.30
C ILE A 130 10.37 3.80 3.33
N THR A 131 11.37 4.21 2.58
CA THR A 131 11.59 5.61 2.26
C THR A 131 11.54 5.77 0.75
N ALA A 132 10.93 6.85 0.28
CA ALA A 132 10.95 7.19 -1.12
C ALA A 132 11.37 8.66 -1.26
N SER A 133 12.27 8.91 -2.20
CA SER A 133 12.65 10.25 -2.61
C SER A 133 12.55 10.34 -4.12
N ARG A 134 12.27 11.52 -4.62
CA ARG A 134 12.19 11.79 -6.05
C ARG A 134 13.21 12.85 -6.42
N SER A 135 14.01 12.56 -7.44
CA SER A 135 14.88 13.53 -8.09
C SER A 135 14.51 13.54 -9.57
N ASP A 136 14.00 14.67 -10.06
CA ASP A 136 13.48 14.81 -11.43
C ASP A 136 12.42 13.75 -11.79
N GLN A 137 12.75 12.84 -12.72
CA GLN A 137 11.93 11.71 -13.18
C GLN A 137 12.34 10.37 -12.55
N GLU A 138 13.30 10.36 -11.62
CA GLU A 138 13.79 9.15 -10.97
C GLU A 138 13.25 9.07 -9.53
N TRP A 139 12.49 8.03 -9.26
CA TRP A 139 12.13 7.62 -7.90
C TRP A 139 13.22 6.75 -7.32
N ARG A 140 13.70 7.08 -6.13
CA ARG A 140 14.56 6.23 -5.31
C ARG A 140 13.75 5.74 -4.13
N ILE A 141 13.39 4.47 -4.15
CA ILE A 141 12.62 3.81 -3.10
C ILE A 141 13.57 2.86 -2.38
N ALA A 142 13.84 3.12 -1.11
CA ALA A 142 14.60 2.23 -0.26
C ALA A 142 13.66 1.47 0.66
N PHE A 143 13.65 0.15 0.52
CA PHE A 143 12.93 -0.78 1.39
C PHE A 143 13.94 -1.48 2.29
N THR A 144 13.82 -1.33 3.59
CA THR A 144 14.63 -2.04 4.57
C THR A 144 13.76 -3.05 5.31
N ALA A 145 14.01 -4.33 5.06
CA ALA A 145 13.44 -5.43 5.83
C ALA A 145 14.44 -5.91 6.89
N PRO A 146 13.98 -6.38 8.06
CA PRO A 146 14.85 -6.90 9.10
C PRO A 146 15.28 -8.31 8.73
N GLY A 147 16.39 -8.46 8.00
CA GLY A 147 17.07 -9.72 7.69
C GLY A 147 17.49 -9.84 6.21
N GLU A 148 18.67 -10.41 5.95
CA GLU A 148 19.30 -10.52 4.63
C GLU A 148 18.66 -11.65 3.78
N GLY A 149 18.59 -11.47 2.46
CA GLY A 149 18.26 -12.49 1.46
C GLY A 149 16.87 -12.37 0.80
N LEU A 150 15.95 -11.57 1.35
CA LEU A 150 14.61 -11.36 0.77
C LEU A 150 14.56 -10.24 -0.28
N GLU A 151 15.60 -9.40 -0.33
CA GLU A 151 15.72 -8.29 -1.26
C GLU A 151 15.61 -8.74 -2.72
N LYS A 152 16.15 -9.92 -3.06
CA LYS A 152 16.09 -10.50 -4.39
C LYS A 152 14.69 -10.97 -4.78
N CYS A 153 13.92 -11.53 -3.84
CA CYS A 153 12.53 -11.87 -4.10
C CYS A 153 11.70 -10.60 -4.38
N PHE A 154 11.97 -9.53 -3.64
CA PHE A 154 11.24 -8.27 -3.80
C PHE A 154 11.56 -7.58 -5.14
N TYR A 155 12.77 -7.76 -5.67
CA TYR A 155 13.20 -7.22 -6.97
C TYR A 155 12.23 -7.57 -8.09
N TYR A 156 11.97 -8.86 -8.29
CA TYR A 156 11.15 -9.35 -9.40
C TYR A 156 9.72 -8.81 -9.37
N PHE A 157 9.15 -8.68 -8.17
CA PHE A 157 7.84 -8.10 -7.96
C PHE A 157 7.82 -6.61 -8.32
N VAL A 158 8.75 -5.82 -7.77
CA VAL A 158 8.72 -4.35 -7.94
C VAL A 158 9.06 -3.95 -9.37
N GLU A 159 9.96 -4.66 -10.04
CA GLU A 159 10.32 -4.39 -11.43
C GLU A 159 9.10 -4.45 -12.34
N GLU A 160 8.33 -5.54 -12.23
CA GLU A 160 7.13 -5.75 -13.03
C GLU A 160 5.98 -4.81 -12.61
N ALA A 161 5.82 -4.58 -11.30
CA ALA A 161 4.79 -3.66 -10.81
C ALA A 161 5.02 -2.23 -11.32
N ALA A 162 6.27 -1.75 -11.34
CA ALA A 162 6.62 -0.43 -11.89
C ALA A 162 6.45 -0.38 -13.42
N GLY A 163 6.73 -1.50 -14.12
CA GLY A 163 6.56 -1.63 -15.56
C GLY A 163 5.14 -1.34 -16.04
N GLU A 164 4.14 -1.76 -15.27
CA GLU A 164 2.71 -1.52 -15.58
C GLU A 164 2.30 -0.04 -15.48
N PHE A 165 3.10 0.80 -14.82
CA PHE A 165 2.96 2.26 -14.85
C PHE A 165 3.78 2.93 -15.98
N GLY A 166 4.40 2.15 -16.87
CA GLY A 166 5.29 2.65 -17.91
C GLY A 166 6.67 3.09 -17.41
N CYS A 167 7.03 2.72 -16.18
CA CYS A 167 8.33 3.05 -15.59
C CYS A 167 9.34 1.94 -15.87
N ARG A 168 10.61 2.31 -16.08
CA ARG A 168 11.73 1.36 -16.04
C ARG A 168 12.34 1.39 -14.65
N ALA A 169 12.33 0.25 -13.96
CA ALA A 169 12.92 0.12 -12.64
C ALA A 169 14.27 -0.59 -12.72
N GLU A 170 15.30 0.04 -12.17
CA GLU A 170 16.56 -0.62 -11.82
C GLU A 170 16.56 -0.90 -10.33
N VAL A 171 16.83 -2.14 -9.93
CA VAL A 171 16.85 -2.51 -8.51
C VAL A 171 18.24 -2.93 -8.11
N LYS A 172 18.71 -2.41 -6.98
CA LYS A 172 20.00 -2.75 -6.38
C LYS A 172 19.79 -3.22 -4.96
N ALA A 173 20.29 -4.42 -4.67
CA ALA A 173 20.45 -4.89 -3.30
C ALA A 173 21.68 -4.21 -2.67
N ALA A 174 21.50 -3.60 -1.50
CA ALA A 174 22.55 -2.97 -0.71
C ALA A 174 22.43 -3.41 0.76
N GLY A 175 22.96 -4.60 1.06
CA GLY A 175 22.82 -5.22 2.38
C GLY A 175 21.34 -5.49 2.71
N LEU A 176 20.87 -4.96 3.85
CA LEU A 176 19.47 -5.09 4.31
C LEU A 176 18.47 -4.19 3.56
N ALA A 177 18.93 -3.41 2.58
CA ALA A 177 18.10 -2.48 1.82
C ALA A 177 17.98 -2.88 0.35
N VAL A 178 16.76 -2.79 -0.19
CA VAL A 178 16.50 -2.78 -1.64
C VAL A 178 16.36 -1.33 -2.06
N GLU A 179 17.23 -0.85 -2.95
CA GLU A 179 17.04 0.44 -3.62
C GLU A 179 16.44 0.21 -5.00
N VAL A 180 15.26 0.78 -5.24
CA VAL A 180 14.59 0.77 -6.53
C VAL A 180 14.70 2.16 -7.12
N LYS A 181 15.33 2.24 -8.29
CA LYS A 181 15.40 3.43 -9.14
C LYS A 181 14.40 3.29 -10.28
N ALA A 182 13.22 3.88 -10.15
CA ALA A 182 12.20 3.85 -11.18
C ALA A 182 12.20 5.16 -11.97
N ARG A 183 12.47 5.09 -13.27
CA ARG A 183 12.35 6.20 -14.20
C ARG A 183 11.05 6.07 -14.99
N CYS A 184 10.14 7.03 -14.80
CA CYS A 184 8.85 7.08 -15.49
C CYS A 184 8.88 8.21 -16.52
N ASN A 185 8.31 7.97 -17.70
CA ASN A 185 8.18 8.97 -18.76
C ASN A 185 7.14 10.04 -18.40
#